data_AF-A0A942IKM5-F1
#
_entry.id   AF-A0A942IKM5-F1
#
_cell.length_a   1.000
_cell.length_b   1.000
_cell.length_c   1.000
_cell.angle_alpha   90.00
_cell.angle_beta   90.00
_cell.angle_gamma   90.00
#
_symmetry.space_group_name_H-M   'P 1'
#
loop_
_entity.id
_entity.type
_entity.pdbx_description
1 polymer ?
#
loop_
_entity_poly.entity_id
_entity_poly.type
_entity_poly.pdbx_seq_one_letter_code
_entity_poly.pdbx_strand_id
1 'polypeptide(L)' 'MNTHTAAVPSLPIEGLEAVYDTLAQAIDQAGVEKTSLFLVKLALLNANALADAALFQHHVQSALQDL' A
#
# COMPACT_ATOMS: atom_id res chain seq x y z
N MET A 1 11.24 10.12 32.29
CA MET A 1 10.58 9.07 31.47
C MET A 1 10.49 9.64 30.07
N ASN A 2 11.46 9.30 29.23
CA ASN A 2 11.76 10.05 28.02
C ASN A 2 10.99 9.39 26.88
N THR A 3 9.88 10.02 26.47
CA THR A 3 9.05 9.58 25.35
C THR A 3 9.85 9.68 24.05
N HIS A 4 10.43 8.57 23.61
CA HIS A 4 10.89 8.45 22.23
C HIS A 4 9.65 8.24 21.37
N THR A 5 9.13 9.32 20.79
CA THR A 5 8.20 9.25 19.67
C THR A 5 8.98 8.57 18.54
N ALA A 6 8.80 7.26 18.34
CA ALA A 6 9.37 6.57 17.20
C ALA A 6 8.79 7.22 15.94
N ALA A 7 9.63 7.95 15.20
CA ALA A 7 9.27 8.48 13.91
C ALA A 7 8.84 7.30 13.03
N VAL A 8 7.60 7.33 12.53
CA VAL A 8 7.11 6.31 11.61
C VAL A 8 8.02 6.36 10.38
N PRO A 9 8.78 5.29 10.06
CA PRO A 9 9.64 5.30 8.89
C PRO A 9 8.76 5.37 7.65
N SER A 10 8.75 6.52 6.98
CA SER A 10 8.12 6.71 5.68
C SER A 10 9.15 6.47 4.57
N LEU A 11 8.71 5.90 3.45
CA LEU A 11 9.56 5.80 2.27
C LEU A 11 9.87 7.22 1.74
N PRO A 12 11.13 7.49 1.34
CA PRO A 12 11.45 8.68 0.57
C PRO A 12 10.74 8.65 -0.79
N ILE A 13 10.62 9.81 -1.44
CA ILE A 13 9.93 9.96 -2.73
C ILE A 13 10.47 8.98 -3.79
N GLU A 14 11.79 8.84 -3.91
CA GLU A 14 12.42 7.89 -4.85
C GLU A 14 11.98 6.43 -4.59
N GLY A 15 11.77 6.08 -3.32
CA GLY A 15 11.26 4.77 -2.95
C GLY A 15 9.79 4.58 -3.34
N LEU A 16 8.97 5.64 -3.23
CA LEU A 16 7.58 5.62 -3.68
C LEU A 16 7.48 5.51 -5.20
N GLU A 17 8.37 6.17 -5.94
CA GLU A 17 8.46 6.07 -7.40
C GLU A 17 8.79 4.64 -7.84
N ALA A 18 9.77 4.00 -7.21
CA ALA A 18 10.13 2.61 -7.50
C ALA A 18 8.97 1.63 -7.20
N VAL A 19 8.23 1.86 -6.12
CA VAL A 19 7.03 1.07 -5.78
C VAL A 19 5.93 1.28 -6.83
N TYR A 20 5.72 2.53 -7.27
CA TYR A 20 4.75 2.84 -8.32
C TYR A 20 5.10 2.17 -9.64
N ASP A 21 6.36 2.27 -10.09
CA ASP A 21 6.81 1.63 -11.34
C ASP A 21 6.65 0.10 -11.29
N THR A 22 7.02 -0.52 -10.16
CA THR A 22 6.80 -1.96 -9.93
C THR A 22 5.31 -2.32 -10.01
N LEU A 23 4.45 -1.50 -9.41
CA LEU A 23 3.00 -1.72 -9.43
C LEU A 23 2.42 -1.57 -10.84
N ALA A 24 2.84 -0.56 -11.60
CA ALA A 24 2.41 -0.34 -12.98
C ALA A 24 2.73 -1.55 -13.87
N GLN A 25 3.98 -2.02 -13.83
CA GLN A 25 4.42 -3.21 -14.58
C GLN A 25 3.63 -4.47 -14.18
N ALA A 26 3.33 -4.63 -12.88
CA ALA A 26 2.56 -5.77 -12.39
C ALA A 26 1.08 -5.71 -12.85
N ILE A 27 0.49 -4.51 -12.90
CA ILE A 27 -0.87 -4.30 -13.43
C ILE A 27 -0.92 -4.66 -14.91
N ASP A 28 0.06 -4.18 -15.70
CA ASP A 28 0.16 -4.50 -17.13
C ASP A 28 0.30 -6.02 -17.35
N GLN A 29 1.09 -6.70 -16.53
CA GLN A 29 1.26 -8.15 -16.59
C GLN A 29 0.00 -8.92 -16.17
N ALA A 30 -0.73 -8.44 -15.17
CA ALA A 30 -1.99 -9.06 -14.76
C ALA A 30 -3.05 -8.97 -15.86
N GLY A 31 -3.05 -7.86 -16.61
CA GLY A 31 -4.00 -7.57 -17.66
C GLY A 31 -5.37 -7.13 -17.12
N VAL A 32 -6.10 -6.38 -17.95
CA VAL A 32 -7.34 -5.68 -17.57
C VAL A 32 -8.41 -6.55 -16.91
N GLU A 33 -8.51 -7.83 -17.30
CA GLU A 33 -9.50 -8.77 -16.74
C GLU A 33 -9.17 -9.19 -15.30
N LYS A 34 -7.88 -9.18 -14.93
CA LYS A 34 -7.41 -9.66 -13.62
C LYS A 34 -6.88 -8.54 -12.73
N THR A 35 -6.77 -7.30 -13.21
CA THR A 35 -6.28 -6.15 -12.44
C THR A 35 -6.97 -6.04 -11.08
N SER A 36 -8.30 -6.09 -11.02
CA SER A 36 -9.04 -5.98 -9.76
C SER A 36 -8.71 -7.13 -8.80
N LEU A 37 -8.63 -8.38 -9.30
CA LEU A 37 -8.26 -9.54 -8.47
C LEU A 37 -6.82 -9.43 -7.95
N PHE A 38 -5.90 -8.97 -8.80
CA PHE A 38 -4.51 -8.72 -8.44
C PHE A 38 -4.39 -7.65 -7.34
N LEU A 39 -5.05 -6.50 -7.51
CA LEU A 39 -5.01 -5.40 -6.55
C LEU A 39 -5.60 -5.80 -5.20
N VAL A 40 -6.72 -6.54 -5.19
CA VAL A 40 -7.29 -7.08 -3.94
C VAL A 40 -6.30 -8.03 -3.26
N LYS A 41 -5.67 -8.95 -4.01
CA LYS A 41 -4.69 -9.88 -3.44
C LYS A 41 -3.46 -9.16 -2.88
N LEU A 42 -2.94 -8.16 -3.60
CA LEU A 42 -1.82 -7.34 -3.15
C LEU A 42 -2.19 -6.58 -1.87
N ALA A 43 -3.38 -5.98 -1.81
CA ALA A 43 -3.86 -5.26 -0.64
C ALA A 43 -3.98 -6.17 0.59
N LEU A 44 -4.50 -7.40 0.42
CA LEU A 44 -4.59 -8.39 1.51
C LEU A 44 -3.21 -8.85 2.00
N LEU A 45 -2.24 -9.05 1.10
CA LEU A 45 -0.86 -9.38 1.48
C LEU A 45 -0.22 -8.26 2.30
N ASN A 46 -0.43 -7.00 1.89
CA ASN A 46 0.04 -5.83 2.63
C ASN A 46 -0.66 -5.69 3.99
N ALA A 47 -1.99 -5.91 4.08
CA ALA A 47 -2.70 -5.92 5.35
C ALA A 47 -2.12 -6.96 6.32
N ASN A 48 -1.81 -8.17 5.83
CA ASN A 48 -1.18 -9.21 6.63
C ASN A 48 0.25 -8.84 7.05
N ALA A 49 1.03 -8.18 6.18
CA ALA A 49 2.38 -7.71 6.51
C ALA A 49 2.37 -6.55 7.53
N LEU A 50 1.37 -5.66 7.46
CA LEU A 50 1.15 -4.58 8.43
C LEU A 50 0.74 -5.12 9.80
N ALA A 51 0.09 -6.29 9.85
CA ALA A 51 -0.46 -6.91 11.07
C ALA A 51 -1.42 -5.99 11.87
N ASP A 52 -2.01 -4.98 11.22
CA ASP A 52 -2.95 -4.03 11.80
C ASP A 52 -4.12 -3.78 10.83
N ALA A 53 -5.27 -4.38 11.15
CA ALA A 53 -6.47 -4.26 10.35
C ALA A 53 -7.10 -2.86 10.41
N ALA A 54 -6.99 -2.15 11.54
CA ALA A 54 -7.57 -0.82 11.70
C ALA A 54 -6.78 0.22 10.89
N LEU A 55 -5.45 0.12 10.90
CA LEU A 55 -4.60 0.96 10.06
C LEU A 55 -4.86 0.71 8.56
N PHE A 56 -5.00 -0.55 8.16
CA PHE A 56 -5.36 -0.90 6.78
C PHE A 56 -6.72 -0.30 6.38
N GLN A 57 -7.75 -0.43 7.22
CA GLN A 57 -9.07 0.17 6.97
C GLN A 57 -8.99 1.70 6.84
N HIS A 58 -8.19 2.36 7.67
CA HIS A 58 -7.95 3.79 7.57
C HIS A 58 -7.30 4.18 6.23
N HIS A 59 -6.31 3.41 5.76
CA HIS A 59 -5.70 3.65 4.44
C HIS A 59 -6.71 3.47 3.30
N VAL A 60 -7.58 2.46 3.36
CA VAL A 60 -8.64 2.28 2.37
C VAL A 60 -9.57 3.50 2.34
N GLN A 61 -10.02 3.97 3.51
CA GLN A 61 -10.91 5.12 3.58
C GLN A 61 -10.23 6.41 3.11
N SER A 62 -8.93 6.57 3.36
CA SER A 62 -8.14 7.71 2.86
C SER A 62 -8.04 7.66 1.33
N ALA A 63 -7.67 6.51 0.77
CA ALA A 63 -7.58 6.33 -0.69
C ALA A 63 -8.91 6.60 -1.40
N LEU A 64 -10.05 6.24 -0.78
CA LEU A 64 -11.39 6.53 -1.33
C LEU A 64 -11.75 8.02 -1.31
N GLN A 65 -11.14 8.84 -0.45
CA GLN A 65 -11.39 10.28 -0.38
C GLN A 65 -10.54 11.08 -1.37
N ASP A 66 -9.37 10.56 -1.74
CA ASP A 66 -8.39 11.19 -2.65
C ASP A 66 -8.46 10.65 -4.09
N LEU A 67 -9.51 9.87 -4.41
CA LEU A 67 -9.77 9.23 -5.70
C LEU A 67 -10.44 10.18 -6.70
#